data_AF-A0A0Q8WG12-F1
#
_entry.id   AF-A0A0Q8WG12-F1
#
_cell.length_a   1.000
_cell.length_b   1.000
_cell.length_c   1.000
_cell.angle_alpha   90.00
_cell.angle_beta   90.00
_cell.angle_gamma   90.00
#
_symmetry.space_group_name_H-M   'P 1'
#
loop_
_entity.id
_entity.type
_entity.pdbx_description
1 polymer ?
#
loop_
_entity_poly.entity_id
_entity_poly.type
_entity_poly.pdbx_seq_one_letter_code
_entity_poly.pdbx_strand_id
1 'polypeptide(L)'
;MTRPVPGLVLGVVAVLVAALLVAGPVPGATAAGTPTVTGVTPAGQDWANARLKVRWTRISGATYQVRWATSTARLSRAKAYVARTNAATSPTLSTRCVPWYAQVRAVRSGRVGPWSRARSVRFTRGTPAPPTIDVTTQTNPAAAQVRWTGTAYAARYRLDWSAAPYGAWAGFAHNYTPWLAAAARGTSVTVPANPAPKDRFLAPAYGNPVFAQLQYDNGCTQTPRLSTYFAAFPKPRDPGDGDLVSIGSYNLENTPHHGSESTKIANIADNIAARNLDVVALQEADAQSAADVIARLENAESQPGWDSFGVGAQQVIWRTSAWQAVAGTGSNLGRPGDGTAATPLPTPGIRLTPAVPEPGRQDVFVASIHLEDGARWDSGATPAERKRDAHLAAGILLDEIASANPDDVPVLAAGDFKGNFGGGSFPVSAGYCDENNGCVGEGQPTFVRAGYWDAQTAVEKVGIAFSTVNKHVAPQPEAATGVAGRPDFILARGAGGFTYYRNVVKTYGDASSAQQSDHNLLFARVMVPRLPETP
;
A
#
# COMPACT_ATOMS: atom_id res chain seq x y z
N MET A 1 15.01 -67.48 85.47
CA MET A 1 14.65 -68.78 86.09
C MET A 1 13.17 -68.76 86.45
N THR A 2 12.43 -69.72 85.88
CA THR A 2 11.31 -70.45 86.51
C THR A 2 10.17 -69.68 87.22
N ARG A 3 8.99 -69.77 86.60
CA ARG A 3 7.61 -69.89 87.16
C ARG A 3 7.55 -70.72 88.47
N PRO A 4 6.45 -70.75 89.32
CA PRO A 4 5.01 -70.61 88.96
C PRO A 4 4.00 -70.00 90.00
N VAL A 5 2.80 -69.63 89.49
CA VAL A 5 1.36 -69.86 89.88
C VAL A 5 1.10 -70.58 91.24
N PRO A 6 -0.01 -70.37 92.06
CA PRO A 6 -1.44 -70.34 91.64
C PRO A 6 -2.55 -69.66 92.52
N GLY A 7 -3.79 -69.73 92.02
CA GLY A 7 -5.09 -69.58 92.75
C GLY A 7 -5.97 -68.45 92.19
N LEU A 8 -7.09 -68.60 91.47
CA LEU A 8 -8.27 -69.49 91.47
C LEU A 8 -9.17 -69.33 92.72
N VAL A 9 -10.36 -68.73 92.52
CA VAL A 9 -11.71 -69.21 92.95
C VAL A 9 -12.74 -68.07 93.23
N LEU A 10 -13.80 -68.09 92.40
CA LEU A 10 -15.26 -67.84 92.59
C LEU A 10 -15.90 -66.51 93.04
N GLY A 11 -17.03 -66.22 92.36
CA GLY A 11 -18.20 -65.51 92.90
C GLY A 11 -18.98 -64.69 91.83
N VAL A 12 -19.60 -65.31 90.81
CA VAL A 12 -21.05 -65.58 90.70
C VAL A 12 -21.95 -64.38 91.07
N VAL A 13 -22.65 -63.79 90.09
CA VAL A 13 -24.14 -63.72 90.03
C VAL A 13 -24.57 -63.51 88.58
N ALA A 14 -25.43 -64.42 88.11
CA ALA A 14 -26.16 -64.36 86.86
C ALA A 14 -27.48 -63.59 87.07
N VAL A 15 -27.88 -62.76 86.11
CA VAL A 15 -29.30 -62.49 85.82
C VAL A 15 -29.47 -62.45 84.31
N LEU A 16 -30.34 -63.34 83.83
CA LEU A 16 -30.66 -63.62 82.44
C LEU A 16 -32.14 -63.24 82.28
N VAL A 17 -32.46 -62.16 81.56
CA VAL A 17 -33.82 -61.88 81.06
C VAL A 17 -33.75 -61.25 79.66
N ALA A 18 -34.59 -61.79 78.80
CA ALA A 18 -34.75 -61.61 77.37
C ALA A 18 -34.97 -60.17 76.87
N ALA A 19 -34.52 -59.89 75.64
CA ALA A 19 -35.24 -59.01 74.72
C ALA A 19 -34.88 -59.30 73.24
N LEU A 20 -35.91 -59.70 72.49
CA LEU A 20 -36.00 -59.64 71.04
C LEU A 20 -35.73 -58.21 70.51
N LEU A 21 -35.16 -58.14 69.30
CA LEU A 21 -35.35 -57.10 68.28
C LEU A 21 -35.31 -55.62 68.72
N VAL A 22 -34.15 -54.97 68.54
CA VAL A 22 -34.10 -53.63 67.92
C VAL A 22 -32.85 -53.58 67.03
N ALA A 23 -33.03 -53.76 65.72
CA ALA A 23 -32.11 -53.25 64.74
C ALA A 23 -32.14 -51.72 64.85
N GLY A 24 -31.14 -51.16 65.55
CA GLY A 24 -30.98 -49.72 65.63
C GLY A 24 -30.75 -49.15 64.22
N PRO A 25 -31.35 -48.00 63.87
CA PRO A 25 -31.04 -47.36 62.61
C PRO A 25 -29.55 -47.00 62.62
N VAL A 26 -28.78 -47.64 61.73
CA VAL A 26 -27.50 -47.08 61.31
C VAL A 26 -27.81 -45.65 60.87
N PRO A 27 -27.13 -44.61 61.39
CA PRO A 27 -27.28 -43.27 60.85
C PRO A 27 -27.06 -43.38 59.35
N GLY A 28 -28.13 -43.18 58.58
CA GLY A 28 -28.04 -43.21 57.13
C GLY A 28 -26.93 -42.25 56.76
N ALA A 29 -25.88 -42.75 56.08
CA ALA A 29 -24.87 -41.90 55.50
C ALA A 29 -25.62 -40.89 54.64
N THR A 30 -25.75 -39.66 55.15
CA THR A 30 -26.26 -38.52 54.39
C THR A 30 -25.35 -38.47 53.19
N ALA A 31 -25.87 -38.91 52.04
CA ALA A 31 -25.11 -38.99 50.80
C ALA A 31 -24.44 -37.64 50.60
N ALA A 32 -23.11 -37.59 50.81
CA ALA A 32 -22.36 -36.34 50.91
C ALA A 32 -22.72 -35.50 49.69
N GLY A 33 -23.39 -34.36 49.92
CA GLY A 33 -23.82 -33.48 48.85
C GLY A 33 -22.63 -33.14 47.95
N THR A 34 -22.87 -32.96 46.65
CA THR A 34 -21.80 -32.63 45.71
C THR A 34 -21.01 -31.43 46.24
N PRO A 35 -19.69 -31.57 46.55
CA PRO A 35 -18.95 -30.54 47.26
C PRO A 35 -18.90 -29.21 46.50
N THR A 36 -18.82 -28.10 47.23
CA THR A 36 -18.55 -26.78 46.65
C THR A 36 -17.17 -26.77 46.00
N VAL A 37 -17.09 -26.28 44.75
CA VAL A 37 -15.81 -26.11 44.05
C VAL A 37 -14.98 -24.99 44.70
N THR A 38 -13.70 -25.24 44.94
CA THR A 38 -12.73 -24.30 45.51
C THR A 38 -11.54 -24.07 44.55
N GLY A 39 -10.69 -23.07 44.84
CA GLY A 39 -9.47 -22.82 44.08
C GLY A 39 -9.68 -22.21 42.69
N VAL A 40 -10.85 -21.61 42.41
CA VAL A 40 -11.14 -20.95 41.12
C VAL A 40 -10.16 -19.79 40.92
N THR A 41 -9.31 -19.88 39.90
CA THR A 41 -8.25 -18.90 39.60
C THR A 41 -8.14 -18.65 38.09
N PRO A 42 -7.72 -17.45 37.66
CA PRO A 42 -7.32 -17.21 36.27
C PRO A 42 -6.21 -18.19 35.85
N ALA A 43 -6.29 -18.68 34.62
CA ALA A 43 -5.35 -19.66 34.06
C ALA A 43 -4.79 -19.25 32.69
N GLY A 44 -5.37 -18.25 32.04
CA GLY A 44 -4.92 -17.76 30.74
C GLY A 44 -5.97 -16.88 30.06
N GLN A 45 -5.63 -16.39 28.88
CA GLN A 45 -6.51 -15.58 28.06
C GLN A 45 -6.25 -15.83 26.58
N ASP A 46 -7.27 -15.64 25.78
CA ASP A 46 -7.20 -15.50 24.33
C ASP A 46 -7.69 -14.09 24.01
N TRP A 47 -6.73 -13.20 23.77
CA TRP A 47 -7.05 -11.80 23.54
C TRP A 47 -7.81 -11.63 22.23
N ALA A 48 -7.37 -12.27 21.14
CA ALA A 48 -7.97 -12.10 19.82
C ALA A 48 -9.46 -12.48 19.83
N ASN A 49 -9.81 -13.57 20.52
CA ASN A 49 -11.19 -14.07 20.58
C ASN A 49 -11.98 -13.59 21.80
N ALA A 50 -11.42 -12.67 22.61
CA ALA A 50 -12.04 -12.17 23.84
C ALA A 50 -12.44 -13.28 24.82
N ARG A 51 -11.55 -14.23 25.11
CA ARG A 51 -11.84 -15.32 26.06
C ARG A 51 -10.89 -15.34 27.25
N LEU A 52 -11.43 -15.68 28.42
CA LEU A 52 -10.67 -15.91 29.65
C LEU A 52 -10.72 -17.39 30.00
N LYS A 53 -9.60 -17.92 30.50
CA LYS A 53 -9.52 -19.28 31.02
C LYS A 53 -9.44 -19.22 32.54
N VAL A 54 -10.24 -20.05 33.21
CA VAL A 54 -10.13 -20.30 34.65
C VAL A 54 -9.84 -21.77 34.90
N ARG A 55 -9.16 -22.04 36.02
CA ARG A 55 -8.93 -23.38 36.55
C ARG A 55 -9.35 -23.46 38.01
N TRP A 56 -9.62 -24.66 38.49
CA TRP A 56 -10.01 -24.90 39.88
C TRP A 56 -9.50 -26.25 40.41
N THR A 57 -9.69 -26.47 41.71
CA THR A 57 -9.33 -27.74 42.35
C THR A 57 -10.26 -28.85 41.89
N ARG A 58 -9.69 -29.94 41.37
CA ARG A 58 -10.46 -31.07 40.84
C ARG A 58 -11.19 -31.81 41.96
N ILE A 59 -12.48 -32.06 41.77
CA ILE A 59 -13.31 -33.01 42.51
C ILE A 59 -13.36 -34.32 41.71
N SER A 60 -12.97 -35.43 42.34
CA SER A 60 -12.97 -36.74 41.69
C SER A 60 -14.38 -37.17 41.27
N GLY A 61 -14.51 -37.72 40.06
CA GLY A 61 -15.77 -38.20 39.49
C GLY A 61 -16.81 -37.10 39.16
N ALA A 62 -16.43 -35.82 39.17
CA ALA A 62 -17.32 -34.71 38.85
C ALA A 62 -17.10 -34.17 37.43
N THR A 63 -18.19 -33.77 36.79
CA THR A 63 -18.19 -32.77 35.72
C THR A 63 -18.50 -31.40 36.32
N TYR A 64 -18.38 -30.32 35.54
CA TYR A 64 -18.55 -28.98 36.06
C TYR A 64 -19.48 -28.16 35.18
N GLN A 65 -20.08 -27.14 35.80
CA GLN A 65 -20.74 -26.06 35.10
C GLN A 65 -20.08 -24.74 35.50
N VAL A 66 -19.83 -23.88 34.52
CA VAL A 66 -19.19 -22.57 34.69
C VAL A 66 -20.09 -21.49 34.12
N ARG A 67 -20.22 -20.37 34.81
CA ARG A 67 -20.94 -19.20 34.31
C ARG A 67 -20.10 -17.94 34.48
N TRP A 68 -20.33 -16.98 33.58
CA TRP A 68 -19.54 -15.77 33.44
C TRP A 68 -20.46 -14.55 33.36
N ALA A 69 -20.11 -13.45 34.02
CA ALA A 69 -20.85 -12.20 33.92
C ALA A 69 -19.95 -10.99 34.21
N THR A 70 -20.37 -9.79 33.77
CA THR A 70 -19.64 -8.54 34.06
C THR A 70 -19.83 -8.03 35.49
N SER A 71 -20.74 -8.63 36.27
CA SER A 71 -20.92 -8.33 37.69
C SER A 71 -21.41 -9.56 38.46
N THR A 72 -21.20 -9.57 39.78
CA THR A 72 -21.64 -10.66 40.65
C THR A 72 -23.16 -10.83 40.63
N ALA A 73 -23.93 -9.74 40.64
CA ALA A 73 -25.40 -9.76 40.57
C ALA A 73 -25.95 -10.37 39.26
N ARG A 74 -25.20 -10.27 38.15
CA ARG A 74 -25.61 -10.83 36.86
C ARG A 74 -25.33 -12.33 36.72
N LEU A 75 -24.52 -12.93 37.61
CA LEU A 75 -24.19 -14.36 37.55
C LEU A 75 -25.43 -15.25 37.73
N SER A 76 -26.39 -14.86 38.56
CA SER A 76 -27.62 -15.64 38.78
C SER A 76 -28.41 -15.91 37.49
N ARG A 77 -28.35 -14.97 36.54
CA ARG A 77 -29.03 -15.03 35.23
C ARG A 77 -28.10 -15.47 34.08
N ALA A 78 -26.82 -15.66 34.35
CA ALA A 78 -25.85 -16.04 33.33
C ALA A 78 -26.02 -17.50 32.92
N LYS A 79 -25.87 -17.78 31.62
CA LYS A 79 -25.88 -19.14 31.07
C LYS A 79 -24.75 -19.97 31.72
N ALA A 80 -25.09 -21.18 32.13
CA ALA A 80 -24.13 -22.17 32.60
C ALA A 80 -23.60 -22.99 31.41
N TYR A 81 -22.28 -23.12 31.33
CA TYR A 81 -21.56 -23.89 30.31
C TYR A 81 -20.95 -25.13 30.94
N VAL A 82 -21.07 -26.27 30.28
CA VAL A 82 -20.50 -27.53 30.79
C VAL A 82 -18.98 -27.56 30.56
N ALA A 83 -18.24 -27.98 31.57
CA ALA A 83 -16.81 -28.25 31.49
C ALA A 83 -16.52 -29.66 32.00
N ARG A 84 -15.81 -30.46 31.20
CA ARG A 84 -15.50 -31.86 31.51
C ARG A 84 -14.20 -32.03 32.31
N THR A 85 -13.38 -30.98 32.37
CA THR A 85 -12.11 -30.96 33.10
C THR A 85 -12.15 -29.89 34.19
N ASN A 86 -11.10 -29.77 35.00
CA ASN A 86 -10.99 -28.77 36.07
C ASN A 86 -10.56 -27.37 35.57
N ALA A 87 -10.82 -27.06 34.31
CA ALA A 87 -10.62 -25.76 33.71
C ALA A 87 -11.69 -25.50 32.65
N ALA A 88 -11.98 -24.22 32.42
CA ALA A 88 -12.89 -23.79 31.35
C ALA A 88 -12.40 -22.48 30.73
N THR A 89 -12.59 -22.38 29.43
CA THR A 89 -12.49 -21.13 28.68
C THR A 89 -13.89 -20.54 28.56
N SER A 90 -14.01 -19.23 28.77
CA SER A 90 -15.27 -18.52 28.61
C SER A 90 -15.78 -18.59 27.16
N PRO A 91 -17.09 -18.36 26.92
CA PRO A 91 -17.53 -17.92 25.60
C PRO A 91 -16.80 -16.61 25.21
N THR A 92 -16.96 -16.19 23.96
CA THR A 92 -16.54 -14.85 23.54
C THR A 92 -17.22 -13.80 24.41
N LEU A 93 -16.42 -13.04 25.15
CA LEU A 93 -16.87 -12.02 26.07
C LEU A 93 -17.12 -10.71 25.32
N SER A 94 -18.14 -9.96 25.72
CA SER A 94 -18.53 -8.71 25.04
C SER A 94 -17.51 -7.57 25.18
N THR A 95 -16.59 -7.65 26.14
CA THR A 95 -15.56 -6.64 26.36
C THR A 95 -14.36 -7.22 27.09
N ARG A 96 -13.17 -6.65 26.81
CA ARG A 96 -11.90 -6.99 27.46
C ARG A 96 -11.52 -6.02 28.58
N CYS A 97 -12.27 -4.93 28.70
CA CYS A 97 -11.80 -3.71 29.35
C CYS A 97 -12.27 -3.57 30.79
N VAL A 98 -13.14 -4.48 31.23
CA VAL A 98 -13.67 -4.53 32.59
C VAL A 98 -13.43 -5.92 33.18
N PRO A 99 -13.40 -6.04 34.51
CA PRO A 99 -13.39 -7.35 35.16
C PRO A 99 -14.64 -8.16 34.80
N TRP A 100 -14.44 -9.46 34.63
CA TRP A 100 -15.49 -10.46 34.57
C TRP A 100 -15.51 -11.25 35.87
N TYR A 101 -16.63 -11.89 36.17
CA TYR A 101 -16.78 -12.76 37.32
C TYR A 101 -17.11 -14.16 36.83
N ALA A 102 -16.45 -15.16 37.40
CA ALA A 102 -16.67 -16.57 37.12
C ALA A 102 -17.16 -17.30 38.37
N GLN A 103 -18.08 -18.23 38.18
CA GLN A 103 -18.47 -19.21 39.20
C GLN A 103 -18.47 -20.60 38.59
N VAL A 104 -18.09 -21.58 39.41
CA VAL A 104 -18.02 -22.98 39.03
C VAL A 104 -18.83 -23.79 40.04
N ARG A 105 -19.58 -24.79 39.57
CA ARG A 105 -20.16 -25.82 40.43
C ARG A 105 -19.87 -27.20 39.87
N ALA A 106 -19.76 -28.17 40.76
CA ALA A 106 -19.61 -29.56 40.37
C ALA A 106 -20.97 -30.22 40.13
N VAL A 107 -20.99 -31.18 39.22
CA VAL A 107 -22.10 -32.08 38.97
C VAL A 107 -21.55 -33.49 39.06
N ARG A 108 -22.01 -34.25 40.07
CA ARG A 108 -21.52 -35.60 40.37
C ARG A 108 -22.73 -36.53 40.50
N SER A 109 -22.72 -37.62 39.75
CA SER A 109 -23.81 -38.61 39.76
C SER A 109 -25.20 -37.99 39.61
N GLY A 110 -25.36 -37.06 38.67
CA GLY A 110 -26.62 -36.34 38.43
C GLY A 110 -26.98 -35.24 39.44
N ARG A 111 -26.26 -35.13 40.57
CA ARG A 111 -26.51 -34.13 41.61
C ARG A 111 -25.68 -32.88 41.40
N VAL A 112 -26.35 -31.74 41.34
CA VAL A 112 -25.74 -30.42 41.14
C VAL A 112 -25.35 -29.82 42.49
N GLY A 113 -24.07 -29.51 42.66
CA GLY A 113 -23.55 -28.84 43.85
C GLY A 113 -23.82 -27.33 43.88
N PRO A 114 -23.53 -26.67 45.00
CA PRO A 114 -23.62 -25.21 45.11
C PRO A 114 -22.57 -24.53 44.21
N TRP A 115 -22.87 -23.30 43.81
CA TRP A 115 -21.91 -22.44 43.11
C TRP A 115 -20.76 -22.05 44.04
N SER A 116 -19.53 -22.04 43.51
CA SER A 116 -18.38 -21.46 44.20
C SER A 116 -18.61 -19.98 44.53
N ARG A 117 -17.77 -19.41 45.41
CA ARG A 117 -17.66 -17.94 45.51
C ARG A 117 -17.34 -17.36 44.13
N ALA A 118 -17.95 -16.22 43.80
CA ALA A 118 -17.67 -15.53 42.56
C ALA A 118 -16.21 -15.05 42.57
N ARG A 119 -15.46 -15.39 41.51
CA ARG A 119 -14.08 -14.92 41.36
C ARG A 119 -13.99 -13.89 40.26
N SER A 120 -13.46 -12.71 40.61
CA SER A 120 -13.10 -11.72 39.60
C SER A 120 -11.90 -12.21 38.79
N VAL A 121 -12.03 -12.12 37.47
CA VAL A 121 -11.03 -12.43 36.47
C VAL A 121 -10.96 -11.25 35.50
N ARG A 122 -9.77 -10.94 35.00
CA ARG A 122 -9.59 -9.82 34.07
C ARG A 122 -8.64 -10.24 32.97
N PHE A 123 -8.78 -9.61 31.81
CA PHE A 123 -7.73 -9.67 30.82
C PHE A 123 -6.52 -8.88 31.33
N THR A 124 -5.34 -9.46 31.19
CA THR A 124 -4.08 -8.74 31.36
C THR A 124 -3.84 -7.94 30.10
N ARG A 125 -3.98 -6.61 30.21
CA ARG A 125 -3.76 -5.67 29.10
C ARG A 125 -2.28 -5.66 28.74
N GLY A 126 -2.00 -5.81 27.45
CA GLY A 126 -0.68 -5.54 26.87
C GLY A 126 -0.77 -4.45 25.83
N THR A 127 0.39 -3.92 25.45
CA THR A 127 0.53 -3.01 24.31
C THR A 127 0.61 -3.86 23.03
N PRO A 128 -0.27 -3.63 22.04
CA PRO A 128 -0.18 -4.36 20.78
C PRO A 128 1.15 -4.10 20.08
N ALA A 129 1.86 -5.13 19.63
CA ALA A 129 3.06 -4.97 18.81
C ALA A 129 2.70 -4.39 17.42
N PRO A 130 3.63 -3.69 16.74
CA PRO A 130 3.43 -3.27 15.37
C PRO A 130 3.20 -4.46 14.43
N PRO A 131 2.15 -4.44 13.59
CA PRO A 131 1.94 -5.46 12.57
C PRO A 131 2.92 -5.27 11.40
N THR A 132 3.31 -6.37 10.77
CA THR A 132 3.99 -6.33 9.47
C THR A 132 2.92 -6.16 8.40
N ILE A 133 3.10 -5.19 7.50
CA ILE A 133 2.20 -4.91 6.39
C ILE A 133 2.78 -5.53 5.11
N ASP A 134 1.92 -6.13 4.29
CA ASP A 134 2.24 -6.64 2.96
C ASP A 134 1.28 -6.06 1.93
N VAL A 135 1.85 -5.39 0.93
CA VAL A 135 1.18 -4.75 -0.20
C VAL A 135 1.69 -5.29 -1.54
N THR A 136 2.51 -6.34 -1.52
CA THR A 136 3.17 -6.87 -2.72
C THR A 136 2.22 -7.75 -3.56
N THR A 137 1.27 -8.44 -2.93
CA THR A 137 0.33 -9.33 -3.61
C THR A 137 -0.93 -8.59 -4.04
N GLN A 138 -0.96 -8.06 -5.27
CA GLN A 138 -2.14 -7.41 -5.84
C GLN A 138 -2.82 -8.34 -6.84
N THR A 139 -4.11 -8.65 -6.61
CA THR A 139 -4.86 -9.58 -7.48
C THR A 139 -6.04 -8.95 -8.22
N ASN A 140 -6.40 -7.72 -7.91
CA ASN A 140 -7.56 -7.04 -8.49
C ASN A 140 -7.16 -5.65 -9.03
N PRO A 141 -7.42 -5.33 -10.30
CA PRO A 141 -7.17 -3.99 -10.83
C PRO A 141 -8.13 -2.95 -10.23
N ALA A 142 -9.33 -3.33 -9.79
CA ALA A 142 -10.30 -2.41 -9.19
C ALA A 142 -10.15 -2.25 -7.66
N ALA A 143 -9.06 -2.76 -7.07
CA ALA A 143 -8.83 -2.58 -5.64
C ALA A 143 -7.34 -2.65 -5.25
N ALA A 144 -6.92 -1.76 -4.35
CA ALA A 144 -5.65 -1.88 -3.65
C ALA A 144 -5.83 -2.80 -2.43
N GLN A 145 -5.10 -3.92 -2.41
CA GLN A 145 -5.18 -4.91 -1.34
C GLN A 145 -4.07 -4.67 -0.32
N VAL A 146 -4.46 -4.75 0.96
CA VAL A 146 -3.53 -4.59 2.08
C VAL A 146 -3.68 -5.80 2.98
N ARG A 147 -2.57 -6.48 3.27
CA ARG A 147 -2.50 -7.61 4.19
C ARG A 147 -1.60 -7.27 5.37
N TRP A 148 -1.83 -7.93 6.51
CA TRP A 148 -1.01 -7.75 7.69
C TRP A 148 -0.96 -8.97 8.59
N THR A 149 0.09 -9.06 9.40
CA THR A 149 0.25 -10.09 10.41
C THR A 149 -0.63 -9.82 11.64
N GLY A 150 -1.07 -10.91 12.28
CA GLY A 150 -1.76 -10.81 13.57
C GLY A 150 -0.78 -10.43 14.67
N THR A 151 -1.19 -9.52 15.56
CA THR A 151 -0.34 -9.04 16.65
C THR A 151 -0.94 -9.36 18.01
N ALA A 152 -0.09 -9.76 18.96
CA ALA A 152 -0.52 -9.98 20.33
C ALA A 152 -1.20 -8.71 20.89
N TYR A 153 -2.25 -8.89 21.69
CA TYR A 153 -3.03 -7.80 22.29
C TYR A 153 -3.78 -6.87 21.35
N ALA A 154 -3.72 -7.05 20.02
CA ALA A 154 -4.64 -6.36 19.12
C ALA A 154 -6.04 -6.97 19.24
N ALA A 155 -7.04 -6.11 19.46
CA ALA A 155 -8.44 -6.49 19.50
C ALA A 155 -9.16 -6.23 18.17
N ARG A 156 -8.63 -5.31 17.37
CA ARG A 156 -9.22 -4.86 16.11
C ARG A 156 -8.22 -4.04 15.29
N TYR A 157 -8.51 -3.95 14.00
CA TYR A 157 -7.73 -3.22 13.00
C TYR A 157 -8.67 -2.35 12.16
N ARG A 158 -8.20 -1.21 11.65
CA ARG A 158 -8.86 -0.52 10.54
C ARG A 158 -7.80 0.16 9.68
N LEU A 159 -8.07 0.27 8.40
CA LEU A 159 -7.21 1.01 7.49
C LEU A 159 -7.66 2.47 7.48
N ASP A 160 -6.71 3.36 7.71
CA ASP A 160 -6.80 4.78 7.41
C ASP A 160 -6.13 5.00 6.05
N TRP A 161 -6.85 5.50 5.06
CA TRP A 161 -6.36 5.59 3.69
C TRP A 161 -6.77 6.89 2.98
N SER A 162 -5.97 7.26 1.99
CA SER A 162 -6.14 8.46 1.18
C SER A 162 -5.52 8.30 -0.21
N ALA A 163 -5.97 9.06 -1.21
CA ALA A 163 -5.22 9.22 -2.47
C ALA A 163 -4.05 10.20 -2.31
N ALA A 164 -4.06 10.97 -1.22
CA ALA A 164 -3.02 11.90 -0.87
C ALA A 164 -2.00 11.26 0.08
N PRO A 165 -0.69 11.51 -0.10
CA PRO A 165 0.29 11.18 0.91
C PRO A 165 -0.08 11.86 2.23
N TYR A 166 -0.08 11.09 3.33
CA TYR A 166 -0.47 11.55 4.67
C TYR A 166 -1.89 12.13 4.81
N GLY A 167 -2.77 11.97 3.81
CA GLY A 167 -4.08 12.62 3.83
C GLY A 167 -4.01 14.15 3.71
N ALA A 168 -2.90 14.70 3.20
CA ALA A 168 -2.62 16.14 3.25
C ALA A 168 -3.29 16.96 2.14
N TRP A 169 -3.96 16.35 1.15
CA TRP A 169 -4.68 17.11 0.13
C TRP A 169 -5.97 17.68 0.71
N ALA A 170 -6.24 18.96 0.43
CA ALA A 170 -7.48 19.60 0.86
C ALA A 170 -8.69 18.79 0.36
N GLY A 171 -9.70 18.61 1.22
CA GLY A 171 -10.89 17.78 0.98
C GLY A 171 -10.64 16.28 0.83
N PHE A 172 -9.41 15.81 1.03
CA PHE A 172 -9.06 14.39 1.06
C PHE A 172 -8.70 13.91 2.47
N ALA A 173 -9.62 14.19 3.40
CA ALA A 173 -9.53 13.65 4.74
C ALA A 173 -9.37 12.12 4.71
N HIS A 174 -8.59 11.61 5.66
CA HIS A 174 -8.50 10.21 6.04
C HIS A 174 -9.83 9.47 5.87
N ASN A 175 -9.83 8.46 5.00
CA ASN A 175 -10.95 7.54 4.85
C ASN A 175 -10.68 6.33 5.72
N TYR A 176 -11.71 5.82 6.39
CA TYR A 176 -11.55 4.70 7.31
C TYR A 176 -12.36 3.52 6.85
N THR A 177 -11.74 2.34 6.82
CA THR A 177 -12.53 1.11 6.83
C THR A 177 -13.25 0.98 8.17
N PRO A 178 -14.34 0.20 8.25
CA PRO A 178 -14.86 -0.26 9.51
C PRO A 178 -13.77 -0.94 10.36
N TRP A 179 -13.95 -0.92 11.67
CA TRP A 179 -13.11 -1.73 12.56
C TRP A 179 -13.33 -3.22 12.27
N LEU A 180 -12.28 -3.88 11.83
CA LEU A 180 -12.19 -5.31 11.60
C LEU A 180 -11.77 -6.03 12.88
N ALA A 181 -12.23 -7.27 13.05
CA ALA A 181 -11.90 -8.07 14.23
C ALA A 181 -10.40 -8.41 14.32
N ALA A 182 -9.91 -8.78 15.52
CA ALA A 182 -8.53 -9.20 15.76
C ALA A 182 -8.01 -10.34 14.85
N ALA A 183 -8.92 -11.18 14.32
CA ALA A 183 -8.57 -12.26 13.40
C ALA A 183 -8.35 -11.79 11.96
N ALA A 184 -8.74 -10.56 11.60
CA ALA A 184 -8.54 -10.03 10.26
C ALA A 184 -7.05 -9.92 9.90
N ARG A 185 -6.72 -10.27 8.66
CA ARG A 185 -5.35 -10.27 8.10
C ARG A 185 -5.22 -9.46 6.83
N GLY A 186 -6.27 -8.72 6.48
CA GLY A 186 -6.27 -7.87 5.31
C GLY A 186 -7.61 -7.20 5.09
N THR A 187 -7.57 -6.22 4.19
CA THR A 187 -8.73 -5.53 3.65
C THR A 187 -8.37 -5.01 2.26
N SER A 188 -9.37 -4.58 1.51
CA SER A 188 -9.18 -3.94 0.22
C SER A 188 -9.78 -2.54 0.23
N VAL A 189 -9.16 -1.62 -0.50
CA VAL A 189 -9.73 -0.32 -0.84
C VAL A 189 -10.17 -0.39 -2.30
N THR A 190 -11.46 -0.25 -2.54
CA THR A 190 -12.00 -0.17 -3.91
C THR A 190 -11.52 1.12 -4.56
N VAL A 191 -11.03 1.00 -5.79
CA VAL A 191 -10.66 2.16 -6.62
C VAL A 191 -11.55 2.20 -7.87
N PRO A 192 -11.74 3.38 -8.50
CA PRO A 192 -12.48 3.50 -9.74
C PRO A 192 -11.86 2.62 -10.84
N ALA A 193 -12.68 1.94 -11.65
CA ALA A 193 -12.16 1.10 -12.72
C ALA A 193 -11.62 1.93 -13.91
N ASN A 194 -12.29 3.03 -14.21
CA ASN A 194 -11.97 3.91 -15.34
C ASN A 194 -11.63 5.32 -14.84
N PRO A 195 -10.68 6.00 -15.48
CA PRO A 195 -10.42 7.42 -15.25
C PRO A 195 -11.67 8.28 -15.52
N ALA A 196 -11.97 9.20 -14.61
CA ALA A 196 -13.05 10.18 -14.73
C ALA A 196 -12.76 11.42 -13.85
N PRO A 197 -13.42 12.56 -14.08
CA PRO A 197 -13.38 13.65 -13.11
C PRO A 197 -13.79 13.17 -11.71
N LYS A 198 -13.18 13.73 -10.66
CA LYS A 198 -13.46 13.41 -9.24
C LYS A 198 -13.15 11.98 -8.78
N ASP A 199 -12.52 11.17 -9.63
CA ASP A 199 -12.08 9.80 -9.34
C ASP A 199 -10.86 9.72 -8.40
N ARG A 200 -10.43 10.87 -7.88
CA ARG A 200 -9.34 10.99 -6.91
C ARG A 200 -7.98 10.57 -7.47
N PHE A 201 -7.86 10.48 -8.80
CA PHE A 201 -6.69 9.98 -9.51
C PHE A 201 -6.29 8.56 -9.10
N LEU A 202 -7.27 7.75 -8.62
CA LEU A 202 -7.06 6.39 -8.13
C LEU A 202 -7.37 5.31 -9.16
N ALA A 203 -7.90 5.66 -10.33
CA ALA A 203 -8.09 4.68 -11.39
C ALA A 203 -6.74 4.04 -11.78
N PRO A 204 -6.70 2.73 -12.08
CA PRO A 204 -5.44 2.04 -12.37
C PRO A 204 -4.58 2.72 -13.43
N ALA A 205 -5.18 3.34 -14.45
CA ALA A 205 -4.47 3.99 -15.55
C ALA A 205 -3.57 5.17 -15.11
N TYR A 206 -3.84 5.83 -13.97
CA TYR A 206 -2.96 6.89 -13.48
C TYR A 206 -1.65 6.37 -12.89
N GLY A 207 -1.54 5.08 -12.59
CA GLY A 207 -0.35 4.54 -11.93
C GLY A 207 -0.10 5.13 -10.54
N ASN A 208 -1.14 5.58 -9.83
CA ASN A 208 -1.03 6.14 -8.49
C ASN A 208 -1.44 5.12 -7.41
N PRO A 209 -0.79 5.12 -6.24
CA PRO A 209 -1.16 4.23 -5.14
C PRO A 209 -2.32 4.78 -4.31
N VAL A 210 -2.92 3.89 -3.53
CA VAL A 210 -3.62 4.26 -2.29
C VAL A 210 -2.58 4.41 -1.18
N PHE A 211 -2.48 5.59 -0.58
CA PHE A 211 -1.68 5.81 0.61
C PHE A 211 -2.47 5.37 1.85
N ALA A 212 -1.84 4.65 2.76
CA ALA A 212 -2.54 4.16 3.94
C ALA A 212 -1.64 3.96 5.16
N GLN A 213 -2.30 3.82 6.30
CA GLN A 213 -1.73 3.47 7.57
C GLN A 213 -2.71 2.53 8.29
N LEU A 214 -2.20 1.46 8.91
CA LEU A 214 -3.03 0.55 9.68
C LEU A 214 -3.17 1.09 11.10
N GLN A 215 -4.42 1.32 11.52
CA GLN A 215 -4.74 1.62 12.90
C GLN A 215 -5.09 0.33 13.65
N TYR A 216 -4.52 0.15 14.82
CA TYR A 216 -4.73 -1.05 15.64
C TYR A 216 -4.70 -0.70 17.12
N ASP A 217 -5.58 -1.34 17.90
CA ASP A 217 -5.68 -1.09 19.33
C ASP A 217 -5.98 -2.37 20.10
N ASN A 218 -5.93 -2.26 21.43
CA ASN A 218 -6.32 -3.35 22.32
C ASN A 218 -7.82 -3.33 22.67
N GLY A 219 -8.59 -2.44 22.04
CA GLY A 219 -10.03 -2.27 22.23
C GLY A 219 -10.43 -1.62 23.56
N CYS A 220 -9.46 -1.22 24.39
CA CYS A 220 -9.69 -0.66 25.71
C CYS A 220 -9.06 0.70 25.96
N THR A 221 -8.36 1.25 24.97
CA THR A 221 -7.85 2.63 24.93
C THR A 221 -8.61 3.42 23.87
N GLN A 222 -8.69 4.74 24.04
CA GLN A 222 -9.34 5.62 23.06
C GLN A 222 -8.44 5.92 21.86
N THR A 223 -7.13 5.99 22.08
CA THR A 223 -6.16 6.27 21.01
C THR A 223 -5.65 4.97 20.40
N PRO A 224 -5.87 4.74 19.08
CA PRO A 224 -5.27 3.61 18.40
C PRO A 224 -3.78 3.84 18.15
N ARG A 225 -3.02 2.75 18.04
CA ARG A 225 -1.66 2.78 17.51
C ARG A 225 -1.72 2.81 15.98
N LEU A 226 -0.67 3.33 15.38
CA LEU A 226 -0.54 3.50 13.95
C LEU A 226 0.68 2.71 13.45
N SER A 227 0.59 2.11 12.26
CA SER A 227 1.76 1.58 11.55
C SER A 227 2.60 2.72 10.97
N THR A 228 3.68 2.42 10.25
CA THR A 228 4.23 3.40 9.30
C THR A 228 3.23 3.62 8.16
N TYR A 229 3.32 4.76 7.48
CA TYR A 229 2.61 4.96 6.21
C TYR A 229 3.18 4.03 5.15
N PHE A 230 2.34 3.64 4.22
CA PHE A 230 2.73 2.84 3.06
C PHE A 230 1.84 3.18 1.86
N ALA A 231 2.29 2.77 0.69
CA ALA A 231 1.58 2.88 -0.57
C ALA A 231 1.15 1.49 -1.06
N ALA A 232 -0.10 1.34 -1.46
CA ALA A 232 -0.65 0.11 -2.03
C ALA A 232 -1.21 0.41 -3.42
N PHE A 233 -0.64 -0.22 -4.45
CA PHE A 233 -1.12 -0.09 -5.82
C PHE A 233 -2.22 -1.13 -6.10
N PRO A 234 -3.20 -0.86 -6.98
CA PRO A 234 -4.01 -1.91 -7.56
C PRO A 234 -3.17 -2.89 -8.39
N LYS A 235 -3.77 -4.02 -8.80
CA LYS A 235 -3.08 -4.94 -9.72
C LYS A 235 -2.76 -4.21 -11.04
N PRO A 236 -1.50 -4.24 -11.52
CA PRO A 236 -1.13 -3.81 -12.86
C PRO A 236 -2.01 -4.43 -13.94
N ARG A 237 -2.26 -3.68 -15.00
CA ARG A 237 -2.83 -4.23 -16.22
C ARG A 237 -1.84 -5.23 -16.82
N ASP A 238 -2.36 -6.30 -17.41
CA ASP A 238 -1.57 -7.20 -18.22
C ASP A 238 -1.21 -6.50 -19.55
N PRO A 239 0.08 -6.28 -19.85
CA PRO A 239 0.49 -5.61 -21.09
C PRO A 239 0.22 -6.44 -22.34
N GLY A 240 -0.08 -7.75 -22.22
CA GLY A 240 -0.29 -8.64 -23.35
C GLY A 240 0.99 -8.90 -24.16
N ASP A 241 0.81 -9.40 -25.38
CA ASP A 241 1.88 -9.70 -26.33
C ASP A 241 2.10 -8.56 -27.33
N GLY A 242 3.31 -8.47 -27.89
CA GLY A 242 3.67 -7.45 -28.87
C GLY A 242 5.18 -7.21 -28.95
N ASP A 243 5.54 -6.05 -29.47
CA ASP A 243 6.92 -5.57 -29.57
C ASP A 243 7.26 -4.69 -28.37
N LEU A 244 8.35 -5.05 -27.70
CA LEU A 244 8.82 -4.31 -26.54
C LEU A 244 9.61 -3.07 -27.00
N VAL A 245 9.20 -1.90 -26.53
CA VAL A 245 9.89 -0.63 -26.79
C VAL A 245 10.42 -0.06 -25.48
N SER A 246 11.71 0.27 -25.45
CA SER A 246 12.39 0.89 -24.32
C SER A 246 12.43 2.41 -24.52
N ILE A 247 11.63 3.14 -23.74
CA ILE A 247 11.50 4.61 -23.85
C ILE A 247 12.02 5.29 -22.58
N GLY A 248 12.75 6.40 -22.74
CA GLY A 248 13.18 7.27 -21.65
C GLY A 248 12.59 8.68 -21.71
N SER A 249 12.59 9.34 -20.54
CA SER A 249 12.29 10.77 -20.36
C SER A 249 13.40 11.40 -19.54
N TYR A 250 14.00 12.48 -20.02
CA TYR A 250 15.09 13.15 -19.31
C TYR A 250 15.08 14.67 -19.56
N ASN A 251 14.77 15.45 -18.53
CA ASN A 251 15.02 16.90 -18.55
C ASN A 251 16.53 17.15 -18.34
N LEU A 252 17.16 17.94 -19.21
CA LEU A 252 18.59 18.24 -19.23
C LEU A 252 19.00 19.44 -18.36
N GLU A 253 18.05 20.25 -17.88
CA GLU A 253 18.26 21.54 -17.21
C GLU A 253 19.07 22.50 -18.11
N ASN A 254 18.43 23.29 -18.98
CA ASN A 254 19.09 23.97 -20.11
C ASN A 254 20.22 24.92 -19.64
N THR A 255 20.08 25.52 -18.46
CA THR A 255 21.15 26.32 -17.83
C THR A 255 21.74 25.54 -16.67
N PRO A 256 22.93 24.92 -16.80
CA PRO A 256 23.53 24.21 -15.67
C PRO A 256 23.73 25.17 -14.51
N HIS A 257 22.98 24.98 -13.42
CA HIS A 257 23.17 25.76 -12.20
C HIS A 257 24.49 25.44 -11.51
N HIS A 258 25.06 24.29 -11.84
CA HIS A 258 26.30 23.81 -11.29
C HIS A 258 27.09 23.01 -12.36
N GLY A 259 28.42 22.95 -12.21
CA GLY A 259 29.28 22.11 -13.05
C GLY A 259 29.52 22.62 -14.48
N SER A 260 30.32 21.87 -15.25
CA SER A 260 30.50 22.13 -16.69
C SER A 260 29.44 21.39 -17.49
N GLU A 261 28.88 22.03 -18.51
CA GLU A 261 27.94 21.44 -19.45
C GLU A 261 28.40 20.09 -20.03
N SER A 262 29.67 19.98 -20.43
CA SER A 262 30.24 18.74 -20.99
C SER A 262 30.15 17.54 -20.03
N THR A 263 30.41 17.75 -18.74
CA THR A 263 30.32 16.68 -17.74
C THR A 263 28.86 16.29 -17.47
N LYS A 264 27.93 17.25 -17.51
CA LYS A 264 26.50 16.97 -17.43
C LYS A 264 26.03 16.11 -18.61
N ILE A 265 26.41 16.49 -19.84
CA ILE A 265 26.11 15.72 -21.04
C ILE A 265 26.69 14.31 -20.96
N ALA A 266 27.94 14.15 -20.49
CA ALA A 266 28.54 12.84 -20.27
C ALA A 266 27.69 11.97 -19.32
N ASN A 267 27.32 12.51 -18.15
CA ASN A 267 26.49 11.79 -17.18
C ASN A 267 25.11 11.38 -17.75
N ILE A 268 24.51 12.24 -18.57
CA ILE A 268 23.22 12.01 -19.20
C ILE A 268 23.32 10.88 -20.24
N ALA A 269 24.32 10.94 -21.10
CA ALA A 269 24.58 9.91 -22.10
C ALA A 269 24.91 8.56 -21.44
N ASP A 270 25.77 8.52 -20.41
CA ASP A 270 26.09 7.29 -19.67
C ASP A 270 24.82 6.67 -19.05
N ASN A 271 23.91 7.50 -18.53
CA ASN A 271 22.62 7.05 -18.03
C ASN A 271 21.75 6.44 -19.14
N ILE A 272 21.65 7.09 -20.30
CA ILE A 272 20.89 6.56 -21.44
C ILE A 272 21.51 5.23 -21.93
N ALA A 273 22.83 5.22 -22.13
CA ALA A 273 23.56 4.08 -22.66
C ALA A 273 23.40 2.82 -21.81
N ALA A 274 23.58 2.94 -20.49
CA ALA A 274 23.51 1.81 -19.57
C ALA A 274 22.11 1.17 -19.44
N ARG A 275 21.06 1.75 -20.05
CA ARG A 275 19.68 1.25 -20.00
C ARG A 275 19.17 0.69 -21.31
N ASN A 276 19.97 0.77 -22.37
CA ASN A 276 19.63 0.27 -23.70
C ASN A 276 18.25 0.79 -24.16
N LEU A 277 18.11 2.12 -24.16
CA LEU A 277 16.89 2.80 -24.59
C LEU A 277 16.84 2.84 -26.12
N ASP A 278 15.64 2.68 -26.68
CA ASP A 278 15.40 2.78 -28.12
C ASP A 278 15.05 4.21 -28.52
N VAL A 279 14.32 4.91 -27.65
CA VAL A 279 13.86 6.29 -27.84
C VAL A 279 13.97 7.06 -26.53
N VAL A 280 14.36 8.33 -26.58
CA VAL A 280 14.40 9.21 -25.42
C VAL A 280 13.76 10.55 -25.76
N ALA A 281 12.77 10.94 -24.97
CA ALA A 281 12.25 12.30 -24.96
C ALA A 281 13.13 13.16 -24.04
N LEU A 282 13.82 14.13 -24.62
CA LEU A 282 14.66 15.08 -23.89
C LEU A 282 13.92 16.40 -23.72
N GLN A 283 13.94 16.92 -22.50
CA GLN A 283 13.42 18.24 -22.17
C GLN A 283 14.54 19.19 -21.83
N GLU A 284 14.33 20.48 -22.06
CA GLU A 284 15.36 21.51 -21.86
C GLU A 284 16.68 21.20 -22.60
N ALA A 285 16.52 20.60 -23.77
CA ALA A 285 17.57 20.17 -24.68
C ALA A 285 17.36 20.89 -26.00
N ASP A 286 18.21 21.84 -26.35
CA ASP A 286 18.21 22.39 -27.71
C ASP A 286 18.89 21.41 -28.70
N ALA A 287 18.95 21.81 -29.97
CA ALA A 287 19.55 20.97 -31.02
C ALA A 287 21.03 20.68 -30.74
N GLN A 288 21.77 21.63 -30.17
CA GLN A 288 23.19 21.45 -29.84
C GLN A 288 23.35 20.47 -28.69
N SER A 289 22.57 20.63 -27.62
CA SER A 289 22.59 19.74 -26.45
C SER A 289 22.27 18.29 -26.85
N ALA A 290 21.26 18.08 -27.72
CA ALA A 290 20.95 16.75 -28.23
C ALA A 290 22.08 16.18 -29.11
N ALA A 291 22.68 16.99 -29.98
CA ALA A 291 23.82 16.58 -30.77
C ALA A 291 25.02 16.18 -29.89
N ASP A 292 25.27 16.88 -28.79
CA ASP A 292 26.34 16.57 -27.85
C ASP A 292 26.07 15.26 -27.08
N VAL A 293 24.81 15.01 -26.67
CA VAL A 293 24.39 13.72 -26.10
C VAL A 293 24.61 12.58 -27.10
N ILE A 294 24.16 12.76 -28.35
CA ILE A 294 24.34 11.76 -29.42
C ILE A 294 25.82 11.49 -29.66
N ALA A 295 26.63 12.54 -29.86
CA ALA A 295 28.06 12.39 -30.08
C ALA A 295 28.76 11.63 -28.95
N ARG A 296 28.33 11.83 -27.69
CA ARG A 296 28.83 11.09 -26.54
C ARG A 296 28.39 9.62 -26.55
N LEU A 297 27.11 9.34 -26.87
CA LEU A 297 26.59 7.98 -27.01
C LEU A 297 27.35 7.18 -28.09
N GLU A 298 27.65 7.83 -29.21
CA GLU A 298 28.35 7.19 -30.32
C GLU A 298 29.84 6.96 -30.02
N ASN A 299 30.54 7.99 -29.52
CA ASN A 299 32.00 7.96 -29.41
C ASN A 299 32.51 7.27 -28.14
N ALA A 300 31.86 7.50 -27.00
CA ALA A 300 32.38 7.03 -25.72
C ALA A 300 31.64 5.82 -25.19
N GLU A 301 30.34 5.74 -25.45
CA GLU A 301 29.50 4.63 -24.96
C GLU A 301 29.37 3.51 -25.99
N SER A 302 30.01 3.65 -27.16
CA SER A 302 30.01 2.65 -28.24
C SER A 302 28.59 2.25 -28.68
N GLN A 303 27.66 3.20 -28.70
CA GLN A 303 26.29 3.02 -29.19
C GLN A 303 26.06 3.87 -30.44
N PRO A 304 26.63 3.51 -31.60
CA PRO A 304 26.48 4.26 -32.83
C PRO A 304 25.03 4.21 -33.35
N GLY A 305 24.67 5.19 -34.18
CA GLY A 305 23.41 5.17 -34.91
C GLY A 305 22.27 5.74 -34.08
N TRP A 306 22.41 7.00 -33.69
CA TRP A 306 21.30 7.79 -33.15
C TRP A 306 20.93 8.90 -34.11
N ASP A 307 19.66 9.26 -34.10
CA ASP A 307 19.12 10.40 -34.84
C ASP A 307 18.15 11.18 -33.94
N SER A 308 17.78 12.39 -34.36
CA SER A 308 17.01 13.31 -33.56
C SER A 308 16.03 14.17 -34.35
N PHE A 309 14.96 14.56 -33.68
CA PHE A 309 14.03 15.57 -34.15
C PHE A 309 13.60 16.42 -32.97
N GLY A 310 13.63 17.74 -33.12
CA GLY A 310 13.28 18.64 -32.04
C GLY A 310 12.78 19.99 -32.50
N VAL A 311 12.17 20.69 -31.55
CA VAL A 311 11.65 22.04 -31.74
C VAL A 311 11.98 22.86 -30.49
N GLY A 312 12.66 23.98 -30.66
CA GLY A 312 13.12 24.79 -29.53
C GLY A 312 14.05 24.00 -28.61
N ALA A 313 13.73 23.98 -27.32
CA ALA A 313 14.51 23.30 -26.28
C ALA A 313 13.95 21.91 -25.94
N GLN A 314 13.26 21.24 -26.85
CA GLN A 314 12.72 19.89 -26.64
C GLN A 314 13.12 19.00 -27.82
N GLN A 315 13.48 17.75 -27.54
CA GLN A 315 14.01 16.81 -28.54
C GLN A 315 13.44 15.40 -28.33
N VAL A 316 13.31 14.65 -29.41
CA VAL A 316 13.16 13.19 -29.41
C VAL A 316 14.40 12.63 -30.10
N ILE A 317 15.16 11.77 -29.41
CA ILE A 317 16.27 11.02 -29.99
C ILE A 317 15.93 9.53 -30.06
N TRP A 318 16.38 8.82 -31.09
CA TRP A 318 16.13 7.39 -31.25
C TRP A 318 17.30 6.64 -31.87
N ARG A 319 17.36 5.33 -31.64
CA ARG A 319 18.31 4.43 -32.28
C ARG A 319 17.87 4.07 -33.70
N THR A 320 18.71 4.37 -34.68
CA THR A 320 18.44 4.10 -36.11
C THR A 320 18.45 2.61 -36.46
N SER A 321 19.08 1.79 -35.62
CA SER A 321 19.03 0.32 -35.73
C SER A 321 17.69 -0.27 -35.29
N ALA A 322 16.89 0.45 -34.51
CA ALA A 322 15.57 0.02 -34.05
C ALA A 322 14.44 0.71 -34.83
N TRP A 323 14.63 1.98 -35.19
CA TRP A 323 13.59 2.86 -35.73
C TRP A 323 14.11 3.76 -36.86
N GLN A 324 13.23 4.09 -37.79
CA GLN A 324 13.44 5.09 -38.82
C GLN A 324 12.35 6.15 -38.73
N ALA A 325 12.69 7.42 -38.92
CA ALA A 325 11.68 8.47 -39.01
C ALA A 325 10.84 8.31 -40.28
N VAL A 326 9.52 8.38 -40.15
CA VAL A 326 8.64 8.48 -41.32
C VAL A 326 8.74 9.90 -41.87
N ALA A 327 9.19 10.03 -43.12
CA ALA A 327 9.44 11.32 -43.74
C ALA A 327 8.21 12.23 -43.70
N GLY A 328 8.41 13.50 -43.34
CA GLY A 328 7.35 14.51 -43.27
C GLY A 328 6.42 14.42 -42.05
N THR A 329 6.66 13.51 -41.10
CA THR A 329 5.83 13.37 -39.88
C THR A 329 6.36 14.14 -38.67
N GLY A 330 7.59 14.65 -38.75
CA GLY A 330 8.15 15.54 -37.74
C GLY A 330 7.35 16.84 -37.67
N SER A 331 6.77 17.13 -36.51
CA SER A 331 5.87 18.26 -36.31
C SER A 331 6.11 18.94 -34.97
N ASN A 332 5.85 20.24 -34.91
CA ASN A 332 5.70 20.94 -33.65
C ASN A 332 4.25 20.83 -33.19
N LEU A 333 3.97 19.95 -32.24
CA LEU A 333 2.65 19.75 -31.63
C LEU A 333 2.24 20.90 -30.70
N GLY A 334 3.16 21.83 -30.41
CA GLY A 334 2.95 22.93 -29.48
C GLY A 334 3.30 24.28 -30.08
N ARG A 335 2.26 25.02 -30.51
CA ARG A 335 2.01 26.45 -30.19
C ARG A 335 0.75 26.98 -30.89
N PRO A 336 -0.46 26.74 -30.36
CA PRO A 336 -1.60 27.59 -30.66
C PRO A 336 -1.70 28.68 -29.60
N GLY A 337 -1.65 29.95 -30.01
CA GLY A 337 -1.87 31.08 -29.12
C GLY A 337 -3.35 31.19 -28.77
N ASP A 338 -3.72 30.76 -27.57
CA ASP A 338 -5.07 31.00 -27.02
C ASP A 338 -5.21 32.42 -26.41
N GLY A 339 -4.13 33.22 -26.43
CA GLY A 339 -4.09 34.55 -25.84
C GLY A 339 -3.89 34.56 -24.32
N THR A 340 -3.61 33.41 -23.70
CA THR A 340 -3.31 33.31 -22.26
C THR A 340 -1.80 33.17 -22.00
N ALA A 341 -1.38 33.47 -20.77
CA ALA A 341 0.03 33.46 -20.36
C ALA A 341 0.59 32.03 -20.10
N ALA A 342 -0.15 30.97 -20.43
CA ALA A 342 0.27 29.58 -20.30
C ALA A 342 0.35 28.93 -21.68
N THR A 343 1.45 29.15 -22.38
CA THR A 343 1.68 28.51 -23.68
C THR A 343 2.42 27.19 -23.45
N PRO A 344 1.97 26.04 -23.98
CA PRO A 344 2.79 24.83 -24.01
C PRO A 344 4.13 25.16 -24.68
N LEU A 345 5.24 24.67 -24.12
CA LEU A 345 6.51 24.79 -24.81
C LEU A 345 6.44 24.03 -26.15
N PRO A 346 7.26 24.43 -27.14
CA PRO A 346 7.34 23.69 -28.39
C PRO A 346 7.54 22.20 -28.12
N THR A 347 6.65 21.36 -28.66
CA THR A 347 6.56 19.93 -28.34
C THR A 347 6.84 19.17 -29.63
N PRO A 348 8.03 18.59 -29.83
CA PRO A 348 8.31 17.78 -31.00
C PRO A 348 7.50 16.47 -30.94
N GLY A 349 6.82 16.18 -32.04
CA GLY A 349 6.18 14.91 -32.33
C GLY A 349 6.77 14.28 -33.59
N ILE A 350 7.05 12.98 -33.55
CA ILE A 350 7.56 12.27 -34.73
C ILE A 350 7.02 10.84 -34.77
N ARG A 351 6.71 10.38 -35.99
CA ARG A 351 6.36 8.98 -36.23
C ARG A 351 7.61 8.19 -36.56
N LEU A 352 7.79 7.08 -35.86
CA LEU A 352 8.89 6.14 -36.01
C LEU A 352 8.36 4.81 -36.53
N THR A 353 8.95 4.34 -37.62
CA THR A 353 8.69 3.01 -38.20
C THR A 353 9.81 2.04 -37.84
N PRO A 354 9.53 0.75 -37.61
CA PRO A 354 10.56 -0.26 -37.37
C PRO A 354 11.66 -0.24 -38.45
N ALA A 355 12.93 -0.18 -38.04
CA ALA A 355 14.06 -0.23 -38.98
C ALA A 355 14.18 -1.59 -39.69
N VAL A 356 13.74 -2.66 -39.02
CA VAL A 356 13.65 -4.01 -39.58
C VAL A 356 12.16 -4.37 -39.71
N PRO A 357 11.64 -4.51 -40.94
CA PRO A 357 10.26 -4.92 -41.14
C PRO A 357 10.03 -6.34 -40.59
N GLU A 358 9.01 -6.49 -39.76
CA GLU A 358 8.55 -7.79 -39.26
C GLU A 358 7.02 -7.87 -39.39
N PRO A 359 6.45 -9.06 -39.66
CA PRO A 359 5.00 -9.23 -39.74
C PRO A 359 4.27 -8.69 -38.50
N GLY A 360 3.29 -7.82 -38.75
CA GLY A 360 2.46 -7.20 -37.72
C GLY A 360 3.14 -6.11 -36.87
N ARG A 361 4.45 -5.91 -36.97
CA ARG A 361 5.12 -4.82 -36.25
C ARG A 361 4.64 -3.48 -36.81
N GLN A 362 4.27 -2.55 -35.93
CA GLN A 362 3.69 -1.27 -36.33
C GLN A 362 4.52 -0.08 -35.86
N ASP A 363 4.20 1.07 -36.45
CA ASP A 363 4.81 2.35 -36.12
C ASP A 363 4.41 2.81 -34.72
N VAL A 364 5.17 3.76 -34.19
CA VAL A 364 4.81 4.50 -32.98
C VAL A 364 4.90 6.00 -33.24
N PHE A 365 4.09 6.77 -32.54
CA PHE A 365 4.19 8.22 -32.51
C PHE A 365 4.78 8.65 -31.17
N VAL A 366 5.88 9.41 -31.18
CA VAL A 366 6.58 9.81 -29.96
C VAL A 366 6.53 11.32 -29.80
N ALA A 367 6.20 11.78 -28.59
CA ALA A 367 6.18 13.21 -28.24
C ALA A 367 7.04 13.49 -27.00
N SER A 368 7.88 14.53 -27.07
CA SER A 368 8.61 15.07 -25.92
C SER A 368 7.86 16.27 -25.34
N ILE A 369 7.31 16.12 -24.14
CA ILE A 369 6.41 17.10 -23.52
C ILE A 369 7.15 17.86 -22.42
N HIS A 370 7.08 19.19 -22.46
CA HIS A 370 7.43 20.02 -21.31
C HIS A 370 6.34 21.08 -21.14
N LEU A 371 5.51 20.88 -20.12
CA LEU A 371 4.53 21.89 -19.72
C LEU A 371 5.27 22.90 -18.83
N GLU A 372 5.02 24.20 -19.00
CA GLU A 372 5.62 25.23 -18.14
C GLU A 372 4.56 26.20 -17.64
N ASP A 373 4.82 26.74 -16.45
CA ASP A 373 4.01 27.77 -15.82
C ASP A 373 4.89 28.89 -15.22
N GLY A 374 6.16 28.99 -15.63
CA GLY A 374 7.15 29.91 -15.06
C GLY A 374 6.70 31.38 -15.13
N ALA A 375 6.17 31.82 -16.28
CA ALA A 375 5.63 33.18 -16.43
C ALA A 375 4.46 33.47 -15.48
N ARG A 376 3.66 32.45 -15.13
CA ARG A 376 2.54 32.57 -14.18
C ARG A 376 3.05 32.58 -12.74
N TRP A 377 4.06 31.77 -12.44
CA TRP A 377 4.74 31.79 -11.14
C TRP A 377 5.33 33.17 -10.83
N ASP A 378 6.04 33.77 -11.79
CA ASP A 378 6.62 35.11 -11.65
C ASP A 378 5.54 36.20 -11.51
N SER A 379 4.35 35.96 -12.05
CA SER A 379 3.18 36.83 -11.88
C SER A 379 2.41 36.63 -10.57
N GLY A 380 2.84 35.71 -9.70
CA GLY A 380 2.22 35.42 -8.41
C GLY A 380 0.98 34.51 -8.49
N ALA A 381 0.81 33.75 -9.57
CA ALA A 381 -0.32 32.84 -9.72
C ALA A 381 -0.36 31.78 -8.61
N THR A 382 -1.56 31.51 -8.12
CA THR A 382 -1.80 30.46 -7.13
C THR A 382 -1.51 29.08 -7.72
N PRO A 383 -1.20 28.08 -6.89
CA PRO A 383 -1.04 26.70 -7.37
C PRO A 383 -2.26 26.17 -8.15
N ALA A 384 -3.48 26.55 -7.74
CA ALA A 384 -4.71 26.13 -8.42
C ALA A 384 -4.78 26.67 -9.86
N GLU A 385 -4.37 27.93 -10.07
CA GLU A 385 -4.28 28.53 -11.39
C GLU A 385 -3.21 27.85 -12.24
N ARG A 386 -2.03 27.60 -11.66
CA ARG A 386 -0.95 26.89 -12.35
C ARG A 386 -1.36 25.48 -12.82
N LYS A 387 -2.06 24.72 -11.98
CA LYS A 387 -2.60 23.40 -12.35
C LYS A 387 -3.63 23.49 -13.48
N ARG A 388 -4.57 24.44 -13.39
CA ARG A 388 -5.53 24.72 -14.47
C ARG A 388 -4.83 25.00 -15.78
N ASP A 389 -3.82 25.86 -15.74
CA ASP A 389 -3.06 26.29 -16.90
C ASP A 389 -2.33 25.07 -17.54
N ALA A 390 -1.72 24.20 -16.72
CA ALA A 390 -1.15 22.94 -17.19
C ALA A 390 -2.18 21.97 -17.79
N HIS A 391 -3.40 21.90 -17.23
CA HIS A 391 -4.50 21.12 -17.82
C HIS A 391 -4.97 21.67 -19.16
N LEU A 392 -5.10 22.98 -19.30
CA LEU A 392 -5.48 23.61 -20.57
C LEU A 392 -4.41 23.34 -21.63
N ALA A 393 -3.13 23.51 -21.28
CA ALA A 393 -2.01 23.19 -22.17
C ALA A 393 -2.01 21.71 -22.58
N ALA A 394 -2.25 20.80 -21.63
CA ALA A 394 -2.37 19.37 -21.94
C ALA A 394 -3.58 19.05 -22.84
N GLY A 395 -4.72 19.73 -22.64
CA GLY A 395 -5.89 19.59 -23.50
C GLY A 395 -5.60 19.99 -24.95
N ILE A 396 -4.93 21.13 -25.14
CA ILE A 396 -4.50 21.59 -26.46
C ILE A 396 -3.53 20.58 -27.10
N LEU A 397 -2.54 20.09 -26.36
CA LEU A 397 -1.57 19.11 -26.88
C LEU A 397 -2.24 17.79 -27.29
N LEU A 398 -3.33 17.37 -26.65
CA LEU A 398 -4.06 16.17 -27.05
C LEU A 398 -4.67 16.31 -28.45
N ASP A 399 -5.26 17.46 -28.76
CA ASP A 399 -5.85 17.73 -30.07
C ASP A 399 -4.77 17.78 -31.16
N GLU A 400 -3.61 18.35 -30.84
CA GLU A 400 -2.46 18.44 -31.74
C GLU A 400 -1.82 17.07 -31.98
N ILE A 401 -1.64 16.25 -30.92
CA ILE A 401 -1.18 14.86 -31.06
C ILE A 401 -2.14 14.05 -31.92
N ALA A 402 -3.45 14.18 -31.71
CA ALA A 402 -4.45 13.47 -32.52
C ALA A 402 -4.40 13.92 -33.99
N SER A 403 -4.21 15.21 -34.24
CA SER A 403 -4.12 15.77 -35.60
C SER A 403 -2.84 15.32 -36.33
N ALA A 404 -1.72 15.24 -35.62
CA ALA A 404 -0.43 14.79 -36.15
C ALA A 404 -0.32 13.27 -36.31
N ASN A 405 -1.24 12.51 -35.71
CA ASN A 405 -1.31 11.05 -35.78
C ASN A 405 -2.62 10.57 -36.43
N PRO A 406 -2.87 10.88 -37.72
CA PRO A 406 -4.14 10.57 -38.38
C PRO A 406 -4.40 9.06 -38.54
N ASP A 407 -3.34 8.25 -38.48
CA ASP A 407 -3.42 6.79 -38.59
C ASP A 407 -3.63 6.10 -37.23
N ASP A 408 -3.79 6.86 -36.14
CA ASP A 408 -4.02 6.40 -34.76
C ASP A 408 -3.03 5.30 -34.32
N VAL A 409 -1.75 5.43 -34.72
CA VAL A 409 -0.71 4.49 -34.26
C VAL A 409 -0.47 4.67 -32.76
N PRO A 410 0.06 3.66 -32.04
CA PRO A 410 0.36 3.78 -30.62
C PRO A 410 1.21 5.01 -30.30
N VAL A 411 0.77 5.80 -29.32
CA VAL A 411 1.42 7.05 -28.92
C VAL A 411 2.21 6.86 -27.64
N LEU A 412 3.46 7.31 -27.63
CA LEU A 412 4.34 7.38 -26.47
C LEU A 412 4.63 8.86 -26.15
N ALA A 413 4.06 9.36 -25.06
CA ALA A 413 4.21 10.75 -24.63
C ALA A 413 5.05 10.78 -23.34
N ALA A 414 6.21 11.41 -23.39
CA ALA A 414 7.16 11.40 -22.27
C ALA A 414 7.72 12.80 -22.01
N GLY A 415 7.92 13.13 -20.74
CA GLY A 415 8.50 14.41 -20.35
C GLY A 415 8.04 14.94 -19.00
N ASP A 416 8.21 16.25 -18.79
CA ASP A 416 7.78 16.98 -17.61
C ASP A 416 6.38 17.57 -17.83
N PHE A 417 5.38 16.98 -17.18
CA PHE A 417 3.97 17.39 -17.30
C PHE A 417 3.54 18.36 -16.18
N LYS A 418 4.48 18.86 -15.38
CA LYS A 418 4.24 19.74 -14.22
C LYS A 418 3.12 19.26 -13.28
N GLY A 419 3.07 17.96 -13.01
CA GLY A 419 2.11 17.37 -12.09
C GLY A 419 2.75 16.88 -10.79
N ASN A 420 2.76 17.64 -9.70
CA ASN A 420 3.37 17.14 -8.46
C ASN A 420 2.36 16.38 -7.59
N PHE A 421 2.21 15.08 -7.87
CA PHE A 421 1.49 14.15 -7.00
C PHE A 421 2.38 13.58 -5.89
N GLY A 422 2.94 14.44 -5.02
CA GLY A 422 3.60 13.94 -3.83
C GLY A 422 4.41 14.96 -3.04
N GLY A 423 4.31 14.88 -1.72
CA GLY A 423 5.14 15.64 -0.80
C GLY A 423 6.61 15.24 -0.94
N GLY A 424 7.41 16.12 -1.50
CA GLY A 424 8.85 16.03 -1.53
C GLY A 424 9.42 17.42 -1.69
N SER A 425 9.71 18.09 -0.58
CA SER A 425 10.36 19.42 -0.43
C SER A 425 9.58 20.71 -0.75
N PHE A 426 8.36 20.65 -1.28
CA PHE A 426 7.48 21.83 -1.25
C PHE A 426 6.74 21.90 0.09
N PRO A 427 6.63 23.08 0.73
CA PRO A 427 5.83 23.22 1.94
C PRO A 427 4.40 22.75 1.65
N VAL A 428 3.74 22.20 2.66
CA VAL A 428 2.34 21.71 2.63
C VAL A 428 1.36 22.78 2.09
N SER A 429 1.80 24.03 1.98
CA SER A 429 1.11 25.17 1.36
C SER A 429 1.21 25.26 -0.17
N ALA A 430 1.98 24.41 -0.85
CA ALA A 430 2.05 24.35 -2.33
C ALA A 430 0.84 23.62 -2.92
N GLY A 431 -0.35 24.13 -2.61
CA GLY A 431 -1.63 23.85 -3.28
C GLY A 431 -1.88 22.42 -3.73
N TYR A 432 -1.86 21.49 -2.79
CA TYR A 432 -2.40 20.15 -2.98
C TYR A 432 -3.93 20.19 -2.99
N CYS A 433 -4.49 20.50 -4.14
CA CYS A 433 -5.92 20.50 -4.37
C CYS A 433 -6.29 19.57 -5.54
N ASP A 434 -7.44 18.92 -5.39
CA ASP A 434 -8.13 18.06 -6.36
C ASP A 434 -9.38 18.80 -6.86
N GLU A 435 -9.86 18.41 -8.04
CA GLU A 435 -11.14 18.79 -8.66
C GLU A 435 -12.35 18.75 -7.75
N ASN A 436 -12.37 17.88 -6.75
CA ASN A 436 -13.41 17.88 -5.73
C ASN A 436 -13.48 19.16 -4.89
N ASN A 437 -12.40 19.96 -4.84
CA ASN A 437 -12.32 21.22 -4.11
C ASN A 437 -12.10 22.41 -5.04
N GLY A 438 -12.56 22.30 -6.29
CA GLY A 438 -12.55 23.39 -7.27
C GLY A 438 -11.23 23.61 -7.99
N CYS A 439 -10.24 22.74 -7.81
CA CYS A 439 -9.08 22.76 -8.68
C CYS A 439 -9.40 22.15 -10.05
N VAL A 440 -8.64 22.52 -11.06
CA VAL A 440 -8.70 21.85 -12.35
C VAL A 440 -7.63 20.77 -12.33
N GLY A 441 -7.77 19.72 -13.15
CA GLY A 441 -6.78 18.65 -13.27
C GLY A 441 -5.37 19.19 -13.58
N GLU A 442 -4.37 18.31 -13.57
CA GLU A 442 -3.01 18.63 -14.03
C GLU A 442 -2.79 18.02 -15.43
N GLY A 443 -1.60 18.19 -16.00
CA GLY A 443 -1.26 17.59 -17.28
C GLY A 443 -1.53 16.09 -17.31
N GLN A 444 -0.93 15.32 -16.39
CA GLN A 444 -1.07 13.85 -16.38
C GLN A 444 -2.53 13.37 -16.29
N PRO A 445 -3.39 13.87 -15.38
CA PRO A 445 -4.78 13.42 -15.37
C PRO A 445 -5.54 13.69 -16.68
N THR A 446 -5.22 14.80 -17.35
CA THR A 446 -5.80 15.15 -18.66
C THR A 446 -5.46 14.11 -19.70
N PHE A 447 -4.17 13.76 -19.83
CA PHE A 447 -3.73 12.70 -20.75
C PHE A 447 -4.34 11.34 -20.39
N VAL A 448 -4.31 10.94 -19.11
CA VAL A 448 -4.83 9.63 -18.71
C VAL A 448 -6.32 9.47 -19.00
N ARG A 449 -7.11 10.53 -18.79
CA ARG A 449 -8.54 10.54 -19.14
C ARG A 449 -8.80 10.54 -20.64
N ALA A 450 -7.84 10.98 -21.44
CA ALA A 450 -7.85 10.86 -22.90
C ALA A 450 -7.40 9.47 -23.40
N GLY A 451 -7.28 8.48 -22.50
CA GLY A 451 -6.99 7.08 -22.84
C GLY A 451 -5.52 6.67 -22.69
N TYR A 452 -4.67 7.56 -22.19
CA TYR A 452 -3.28 7.23 -21.89
C TYR A 452 -3.17 6.43 -20.59
N TRP A 453 -2.14 5.60 -20.50
CA TRP A 453 -1.72 4.88 -19.30
C TRP A 453 -0.37 5.39 -18.84
N ASP A 454 -0.20 5.50 -17.53
CA ASP A 454 1.06 5.91 -16.92
C ASP A 454 2.04 4.73 -16.80
N ALA A 455 3.33 4.95 -17.02
CA ALA A 455 4.35 3.93 -16.85
C ALA A 455 4.46 3.37 -15.43
N GLN A 456 4.08 4.12 -14.39
CA GLN A 456 3.92 3.56 -13.04
C GLN A 456 2.74 2.60 -12.90
N THR A 457 2.04 2.26 -13.97
CA THR A 457 1.16 1.07 -14.02
C THR A 457 1.92 -0.23 -14.26
N ALA A 458 3.23 -0.17 -14.53
CA ALA A 458 4.05 -1.32 -14.89
C ALA A 458 4.00 -2.49 -13.89
N VAL A 459 4.22 -3.71 -14.39
CA VAL A 459 4.30 -4.91 -13.54
C VAL A 459 5.43 -4.77 -12.51
N GLU A 460 6.63 -4.42 -12.96
CA GLU A 460 7.78 -4.13 -12.12
C GLU A 460 8.04 -2.61 -12.06
N LYS A 461 8.29 -2.09 -10.85
CA LYS A 461 8.53 -0.67 -10.61
C LYS A 461 9.71 -0.50 -9.66
N VAL A 462 10.68 0.33 -10.03
CA VAL A 462 11.89 0.60 -9.23
C VAL A 462 12.06 2.10 -9.02
N GLY A 463 12.50 2.50 -7.83
CA GLY A 463 12.82 3.89 -7.52
C GLY A 463 11.62 4.81 -7.28
N ILE A 464 10.40 4.28 -7.17
CA ILE A 464 9.18 5.08 -6.95
C ILE A 464 9.16 5.82 -5.60
N ALA A 465 9.98 5.40 -4.64
CA ALA A 465 10.13 6.05 -3.34
C ALA A 465 10.90 7.39 -3.42
N PHE A 466 11.48 7.72 -4.58
CA PHE A 466 12.25 8.93 -4.78
C PHE A 466 11.55 9.85 -5.77
N SER A 467 11.68 11.16 -5.55
CA SER A 467 11.11 12.17 -6.44
C SER A 467 11.75 12.07 -7.82
N THR A 468 11.01 12.39 -8.89
CA THR A 468 11.62 12.45 -10.23
C THR A 468 12.45 13.71 -10.40
N VAL A 469 12.21 14.73 -9.58
CA VAL A 469 13.11 15.89 -9.38
C VAL A 469 14.00 15.61 -8.18
N ASN A 470 15.30 15.51 -8.41
CA ASN A 470 16.33 15.32 -7.38
C ASN A 470 16.87 16.65 -6.83
N LYS A 471 16.69 17.78 -7.54
CA LYS A 471 17.16 19.13 -7.11
C LYS A 471 18.66 19.17 -6.77
N HIS A 472 19.48 18.40 -7.47
CA HIS A 472 20.91 18.27 -7.21
C HIS A 472 21.23 17.72 -5.80
N VAL A 473 20.32 16.95 -5.20
CA VAL A 473 20.49 16.35 -3.86
C VAL A 473 20.98 14.91 -3.96
N ALA A 474 22.13 14.62 -3.34
CA ALA A 474 22.70 13.28 -3.23
C ALA A 474 23.16 12.99 -1.78
N PRO A 475 22.72 11.88 -1.15
CA PRO A 475 21.70 10.94 -1.65
C PRO A 475 20.31 11.61 -1.63
N GLN A 476 19.51 11.31 -2.65
CA GLN A 476 18.13 11.78 -2.69
C GLN A 476 17.33 11.12 -1.54
N PRO A 477 16.51 11.87 -0.78
CA PRO A 477 15.73 11.28 0.31
C PRO A 477 14.57 10.44 -0.21
N GLU A 478 14.35 9.28 0.42
CA GLU A 478 13.15 8.47 0.22
C GLU A 478 11.92 9.14 0.86
N ALA A 479 10.78 9.08 0.17
CA ALA A 479 9.50 9.45 0.73
C ALA A 479 9.08 8.45 1.80
N ALA A 480 8.79 8.92 3.01
CA ALA A 480 8.35 8.05 4.11
C ALA A 480 6.95 7.40 3.89
N THR A 481 6.25 7.75 2.81
CA THR A 481 5.06 7.05 2.30
C THR A 481 5.37 5.86 1.39
N GLY A 482 6.64 5.70 0.97
CA GLY A 482 7.09 4.71 0.00
C GLY A 482 6.91 5.12 -1.47
N VAL A 483 6.25 6.25 -1.74
CA VAL A 483 6.08 6.83 -3.09
C VAL A 483 6.23 8.35 -3.01
N ALA A 484 7.12 8.91 -3.82
CA ALA A 484 7.40 10.35 -3.86
C ALA A 484 6.63 11.07 -4.97
N GLY A 485 6.69 12.40 -4.94
CA GLY A 485 6.12 13.25 -5.99
C GLY A 485 6.89 13.16 -7.30
N ARG A 486 6.18 13.27 -8.43
CA ARG A 486 6.74 13.08 -9.77
C ARG A 486 6.11 14.02 -10.79
N PRO A 487 6.79 15.09 -11.24
CA PRO A 487 6.33 15.86 -12.40
C PRO A 487 6.67 15.20 -13.75
N ASP A 488 7.62 14.26 -13.77
CA ASP A 488 8.03 13.56 -14.98
C ASP A 488 7.22 12.27 -15.17
N PHE A 489 6.74 12.04 -16.40
CA PHE A 489 5.92 10.90 -16.75
C PHE A 489 6.34 10.30 -18.09
N ILE A 490 6.04 9.02 -18.23
CA ILE A 490 6.00 8.32 -19.52
C ILE A 490 4.58 7.77 -19.63
N LEU A 491 3.86 8.19 -20.65
CA LEU A 491 2.47 7.85 -20.90
C LEU A 491 2.36 7.13 -22.24
N ALA A 492 1.44 6.17 -22.34
CA ALA A 492 1.17 5.46 -23.59
C ALA A 492 -0.32 5.33 -23.89
N ARG A 493 -0.73 5.58 -25.14
CA ARG A 493 -2.08 5.33 -25.67
C ARG A 493 -1.99 4.36 -26.85
N GLY A 494 -2.95 3.46 -26.98
CA GLY A 494 -2.92 2.41 -28.02
C GLY A 494 -1.90 1.30 -27.77
N ALA A 495 -1.10 1.39 -26.70
CA ALA A 495 -0.19 0.34 -26.26
C ALA A 495 -0.92 -0.75 -25.43
N GLY A 496 -0.32 -1.95 -25.37
CA GLY A 496 -0.80 -3.06 -24.55
C GLY A 496 -0.67 -2.79 -23.04
N GLY A 497 0.43 -2.12 -22.64
CA GLY A 497 0.72 -1.69 -21.28
C GLY A 497 2.22 -1.59 -21.01
N PHE A 498 2.60 -1.45 -19.74
CA PHE A 498 4.01 -1.38 -19.33
C PHE A 498 4.43 -2.65 -18.58
N THR A 499 5.59 -3.19 -18.92
CA THR A 499 6.19 -4.33 -18.21
C THR A 499 7.12 -3.88 -17.09
N TYR A 500 7.80 -2.75 -17.30
CA TYR A 500 8.83 -2.25 -16.39
C TYR A 500 8.81 -0.73 -16.35
N TYR A 501 9.01 -0.17 -15.16
CA TYR A 501 9.26 1.25 -14.92
C TYR A 501 10.42 1.43 -13.94
N ARG A 502 11.28 2.42 -14.20
CA ARG A 502 12.31 2.83 -13.25
C ARG A 502 12.50 4.34 -13.23
N ASN A 503 12.42 4.89 -12.02
CA ASN A 503 13.04 6.17 -11.70
C ASN A 503 14.52 5.92 -11.39
N VAL A 504 15.41 6.49 -12.18
CA VAL A 504 16.84 6.28 -12.06
C VAL A 504 17.41 7.21 -11.00
N VAL A 505 17.43 6.69 -9.77
CA VAL A 505 17.95 7.39 -8.61
C VAL A 505 19.40 7.00 -8.44
N LYS A 506 20.33 7.93 -8.56
CA LYS A 506 21.72 7.68 -8.17
C LYS A 506 21.87 7.83 -6.66
N THR A 507 22.40 6.77 -6.03
CA THR A 507 23.32 6.90 -4.90
C THR A 507 24.72 6.65 -5.46
N TYR A 508 25.73 7.40 -5.01
CA TYR A 508 27.18 7.20 -5.18
C TYR A 508 27.93 7.88 -6.35
N GLY A 509 29.14 8.39 -6.03
CA GLY A 509 30.21 8.65 -6.99
C GLY A 509 31.21 9.80 -6.80
N ASP A 510 31.29 10.46 -5.62
CA ASP A 510 32.21 11.58 -5.28
C ASP A 510 31.97 12.97 -5.96
N ALA A 511 32.20 14.02 -5.17
CA ALA A 511 32.29 15.47 -5.41
C ALA A 511 31.30 16.27 -6.30
N SER A 512 30.40 15.68 -7.11
CA SER A 512 29.68 16.49 -8.11
C SER A 512 28.16 16.28 -8.22
N SER A 513 27.42 16.44 -7.11
CA SER A 513 25.97 16.72 -7.20
C SER A 513 25.66 17.93 -8.10
N ALA A 514 26.65 18.80 -8.23
CA ALA A 514 26.76 19.91 -9.16
C ALA A 514 26.80 19.54 -10.66
N GLN A 515 26.84 18.28 -11.10
CA GLN A 515 27.08 17.94 -12.52
C GLN A 515 26.00 17.03 -13.11
N GLN A 516 24.82 17.01 -12.51
CA GLN A 516 23.66 16.25 -12.96
C GLN A 516 22.53 17.19 -13.32
N SER A 517 21.53 16.68 -14.01
CA SER A 517 20.24 17.38 -14.11
C SER A 517 19.54 17.32 -12.76
N ASP A 518 18.76 18.35 -12.44
CA ASP A 518 17.88 18.38 -11.27
C ASP A 518 16.71 17.39 -11.40
N HIS A 519 16.55 16.76 -12.57
CA HIS A 519 15.64 15.65 -12.82
C HIS A 519 16.40 14.31 -12.97
N ASN A 520 15.73 13.22 -12.59
CA ASN A 520 16.18 11.86 -12.83
C ASN A 520 15.74 11.39 -14.22
N LEU A 521 16.54 10.55 -14.86
CA LEU A 521 16.08 9.77 -16.00
C LEU A 521 14.94 8.85 -15.55
N LEU A 522 13.79 8.96 -16.22
CA LEU A 522 12.77 7.91 -16.17
C LEU A 522 12.94 7.02 -17.38
N PHE A 523 12.75 5.72 -17.21
CA PHE A 523 12.53 4.86 -18.36
C PHE A 523 11.51 3.78 -18.09
N ALA A 524 10.88 3.33 -19.16
CA ALA A 524 9.88 2.30 -19.13
C ALA A 524 10.01 1.37 -20.33
N ARG A 525 9.51 0.15 -20.18
CA ARG A 525 9.35 -0.80 -21.27
C ARG A 525 7.88 -0.98 -21.55
N VAL A 526 7.45 -0.51 -22.71
CA VAL A 526 6.07 -0.52 -23.16
C VAL A 526 5.87 -1.62 -24.20
N MET A 527 4.75 -2.32 -24.11
CA MET A 527 4.34 -3.32 -25.09
C MET A 527 3.52 -2.64 -26.18
N VAL A 528 4.05 -2.61 -27.41
CA VAL A 528 3.33 -2.14 -28.59
C VAL A 528 2.66 -3.36 -29.23
N PRO A 529 1.32 -3.41 -29.33
CA PRO A 529 0.66 -4.58 -29.91
C PRO A 529 1.08 -4.77 -31.37
N ARG A 530 1.02 -5.99 -31.88
CA ARG A 530 1.17 -6.24 -33.32
C ARG A 530 -0.17 -6.10 -34.04
N LEU A 531 -0.16 -5.54 -35.24
CA LEU A 531 -1.31 -5.55 -36.14
C LEU A 531 -1.63 -6.99 -36.55
N PRO A 532 -2.91 -7.33 -36.78
CA PRO A 532 -3.28 -8.61 -37.35
C PRO A 532 -2.57 -8.82 -38.70
N GLU A 533 -2.09 -10.03 -38.98
CA GLU A 533 -1.62 -10.37 -40.32
C GLU A 533 -2.80 -10.24 -41.29
N THR A 534 -2.68 -9.32 -42.25
CA THR A 534 -3.64 -9.25 -43.36
C THR A 534 -3.44 -10.51 -44.21
N PRO A 535 -4.47 -11.34 -44.42
CA PRO A 535 -4.36 -12.62 -45.11
C PRO A 535 -3.99 -12.51 -46.59
#